data_AF-A0A8H4B735-F1
#
_entry.id   AF-A0A8H4B735-F1
#
_cell.length_a   1.000
_cell.length_b   1.000
_cell.length_c   1.000
_cell.angle_alpha   90.00
_cell.angle_beta   90.00
_cell.angle_gamma   90.00
#
_symmetry.space_group_name_H-M   'P 1'
#
loop_
_entity.id
_entity.type
_entity.pdbx_description
1 polymer ?
#
loop_
_entity_poly.entity_id
_entity_poly.type
_entity_poly.pdbx_seq_one_letter_code
_entity_poly.pdbx_strand_id
1 'polypeptide(L)'
;MIVGGNNKKRKQSFEVKQQKKAAKRRANDSDVVPNCKSCHQPGHKSSRSPLCRNHNPSKAEVLYDNLGGGYTCFTRKVSFEDIVKPEHRPLLKQRVTEACAFMEQLKLHMCLFVNYYCINRRDAPPSAVFKQNFWYSVSQMIMGKRITTSAQIPNDLLPAWDAFRRIHPNALLRRGMPTGMVSCISEECVIIATCFTNAIVEEFEKRVKSFLYFILQNRFVLIQPKDIHAVVDKFAYPYVGRGFAEWPSKPFVNDDFKATIKRMCTPLQSLVVSPATLENMSANPQDYFLCLKQVSVAIEEQHSNHAMDVRRVPPSRAFALLPTPTIRWPTVSLSCDAISSFMRKPRRRGYNQQLQLYYDIFDFSKLGFERYGIKCRIQK
;
A
#
# COMPACT_ATOMS: atom_id res chain seq x y z
N MET A 1 -24.45 -13.97 22.24
CA MET A 1 -25.16 -13.05 21.34
C MET A 1 -24.17 -12.42 20.39
N ILE A 2 -24.33 -12.72 19.10
CA ILE A 2 -23.44 -12.28 18.01
C ILE A 2 -23.94 -10.91 17.56
N VAL A 3 -23.24 -9.84 17.91
CA VAL A 3 -23.48 -8.52 17.30
C VAL A 3 -22.53 -8.38 16.12
N GLY A 4 -23.06 -8.71 14.94
CA GLY A 4 -22.42 -8.50 13.66
C GLY A 4 -22.21 -7.00 13.41
N GLY A 5 -20.99 -6.52 13.64
CA GLY A 5 -20.56 -5.20 13.22
C GLY A 5 -20.46 -5.15 11.69
N ASN A 6 -21.52 -4.62 11.07
CA ASN A 6 -21.63 -4.40 9.63
C ASN A 6 -20.74 -3.23 9.17
N ASN A 7 -19.43 -3.30 9.41
CA ASN A 7 -18.46 -2.32 8.93
C ASN A 7 -18.07 -2.65 7.49
N LYS A 8 -18.94 -2.29 6.53
CA LYS A 8 -18.50 -2.14 5.13
C LYS A 8 -17.36 -1.12 5.13
N LYS A 9 -16.13 -1.54 4.80
CA LYS A 9 -15.00 -0.64 4.57
C LYS A 9 -15.47 0.48 3.62
N ARG A 10 -15.58 1.71 4.13
CA ARG A 10 -16.06 2.86 3.36
C ARG A 10 -15.09 3.07 2.20
N LYS A 11 -15.58 2.94 0.96
CA LYS A 11 -14.78 3.19 -0.25
C LYS A 11 -14.34 4.66 -0.22
N GLN A 12 -13.04 4.90 -0.15
CA GLN A 12 -12.49 6.27 -0.12
C GLN A 12 -12.93 7.04 -1.37
N SER A 13 -13.30 8.31 -1.18
CA SER A 13 -13.66 9.21 -2.28
C SER A 13 -12.47 9.45 -3.21
N PHE A 14 -12.76 9.90 -4.42
CA PHE A 14 -11.74 10.23 -5.41
C PHE A 14 -10.80 11.35 -4.92
N GLU A 15 -11.36 12.35 -4.24
CA GLU A 15 -10.61 13.47 -3.65
C GLU A 15 -9.59 13.00 -2.61
N VAL A 16 -9.99 12.11 -1.71
CA VAL A 16 -9.09 11.54 -0.70
C VAL A 16 -7.93 10.79 -1.37
N LYS A 17 -8.20 10.06 -2.46
CA LYS A 17 -7.14 9.39 -3.23
C LYS A 17 -6.19 10.37 -3.92
N GLN A 18 -6.71 11.48 -4.45
CA GLN A 18 -5.88 12.53 -5.05
C GLN A 18 -5.01 13.23 -4.00
N GLN A 19 -5.57 13.57 -2.84
CA GLN A 19 -4.85 14.20 -1.74
C GLN A 19 -3.70 13.32 -1.24
N LYS A 20 -3.93 12.01 -1.03
CA LYS A 20 -2.86 11.06 -0.69
C LYS A 20 -1.75 11.02 -1.74
N LYS A 21 -2.11 11.07 -3.02
CA LYS A 21 -1.15 11.07 -4.14
C LYS A 21 -0.36 12.37 -4.22
N ALA A 22 -0.99 13.51 -3.92
CA ALA A 22 -0.33 14.82 -3.87
C ALA A 22 0.64 14.92 -2.69
N ALA A 23 0.23 14.45 -1.50
CA ALA A 23 1.05 14.41 -0.30
C ALA A 23 2.38 13.67 -0.53
N LYS A 24 2.32 12.49 -1.16
CA LYS A 24 3.50 11.69 -1.53
C LYS A 24 4.47 12.42 -2.47
N ARG A 25 4.01 13.42 -3.22
CA ARG A 25 4.84 14.17 -4.18
C ARG A 25 5.50 15.39 -3.56
N ARG A 26 4.85 16.05 -2.59
CA ARG A 26 5.34 17.28 -1.94
C ARG A 26 6.60 17.09 -1.09
N ALA A 27 6.86 15.89 -0.59
CA ALA A 27 8.05 15.57 0.21
C ALA A 27 9.40 15.70 -0.53
N ASN A 28 9.41 16.04 -1.82
CA ASN A 28 10.61 16.07 -2.67
C ASN A 28 10.90 17.44 -3.31
N ASP A 29 10.17 18.51 -2.97
CA ASP A 29 10.41 19.82 -3.61
C ASP A 29 11.50 20.62 -2.88
N SER A 30 12.40 21.19 -3.68
CA SER A 30 13.47 22.12 -3.30
C SER A 30 13.30 23.40 -4.11
N ASP A 31 13.47 24.57 -3.49
CA ASP A 31 13.15 25.89 -4.08
C ASP A 31 14.16 26.45 -5.09
N VAL A 32 15.11 25.63 -5.57
CA VAL A 32 16.04 26.04 -6.64
C VAL A 32 15.43 25.65 -7.98
N VAL A 33 15.29 26.61 -8.91
CA VAL A 33 14.90 26.35 -10.31
C VAL A 33 16.08 25.63 -11.00
N PRO A 34 16.06 24.30 -11.16
CA PRO A 34 17.19 23.55 -11.68
C PRO A 34 17.13 23.52 -13.20
N ASN A 35 18.29 23.41 -13.84
CA ASN A 35 18.36 22.99 -15.24
C ASN A 35 17.82 21.55 -15.36
N CYS A 36 17.06 21.28 -16.43
CA CYS A 36 16.45 20.00 -16.66
C CYS A 36 17.50 18.90 -16.83
N LYS A 37 17.45 17.84 -16.02
CA LYS A 37 18.39 16.71 -16.14
C LYS A 37 18.34 15.97 -17.49
N SER A 38 17.30 16.16 -18.28
CA SER A 38 17.09 15.43 -19.54
C SER A 38 17.37 16.25 -20.80
N CYS A 39 17.09 17.55 -20.80
CA CYS A 39 17.34 18.42 -21.96
C CYS A 39 18.30 19.58 -21.64
N HIS A 40 18.77 19.68 -20.40
CA HIS A 40 19.70 20.69 -19.88
C HIS A 40 19.22 22.15 -19.99
N GLN A 41 17.96 22.37 -20.35
CA GLN A 41 17.36 23.71 -20.44
C GLN A 41 16.90 24.23 -19.07
N PRO A 42 16.95 25.56 -18.84
CA PRO A 42 16.45 26.18 -17.62
C PRO A 42 14.91 26.17 -17.56
N GLY A 43 14.36 26.50 -16.39
CA GLY A 43 12.90 26.67 -16.19
C GLY A 43 12.11 25.39 -15.86
N HIS A 44 12.73 24.21 -15.83
CA HIS A 44 12.07 22.98 -15.38
C HIS A 44 13.06 21.88 -14.94
N LYS A 45 12.65 21.02 -14.00
CA LYS A 45 13.58 20.07 -13.33
C LYS A 45 13.88 18.78 -14.11
N SER A 46 12.97 18.31 -14.98
CA SER A 46 13.10 16.99 -15.63
C SER A 46 12.20 16.83 -16.86
N SER A 47 12.38 15.72 -17.59
CA SER A 47 11.50 15.28 -18.69
C SER A 47 10.05 14.99 -18.30
N ARG A 48 9.70 15.07 -17.01
CA ARG A 48 8.30 15.04 -16.57
C ARG A 48 7.57 16.36 -16.81
N SER A 49 8.30 17.47 -17.00
CA SER A 49 7.69 18.75 -17.33
C SER A 49 7.20 18.73 -18.77
N PRO A 50 5.97 19.20 -19.06
CA PRO A 50 5.49 19.42 -20.42
C PRO A 50 6.37 20.39 -21.22
N LEU A 51 7.12 21.26 -20.53
CA LEU A 51 8.06 22.21 -21.14
C LEU A 51 9.37 21.57 -21.61
N CYS A 52 9.62 20.30 -21.27
CA CYS A 52 10.82 19.60 -21.71
C CYS A 52 10.67 19.16 -23.16
N ARG A 53 11.66 19.46 -24.02
CA ARG A 53 11.71 18.91 -25.39
C ARG A 53 11.68 17.37 -25.41
N ASN A 54 12.24 16.75 -24.38
CA ASN A 54 12.23 15.30 -24.18
C ASN A 54 11.08 14.87 -23.26
N HIS A 55 9.96 15.60 -23.26
CA HIS A 55 8.82 15.29 -22.40
C HIS A 55 8.30 13.88 -22.69
N ASN A 56 8.19 13.08 -21.63
CA ASN A 56 7.58 11.76 -21.73
C ASN A 56 6.15 11.87 -21.16
N PRO A 57 5.12 11.83 -22.02
CA PRO A 57 3.75 12.05 -21.59
C PRO A 57 3.33 10.97 -20.58
N SER A 58 2.67 11.42 -19.52
CA SER A 58 2.04 10.55 -18.54
C SER A 58 0.92 9.73 -19.18
N LYS A 59 0.52 8.64 -18.53
CA LYS A 59 -0.63 7.85 -18.98
C LYS A 59 -1.90 8.69 -19.15
N ALA A 60 -2.08 9.74 -18.33
CA ALA A 60 -3.24 10.62 -18.44
C ALA A 60 -3.16 11.51 -19.67
N GLU A 61 -1.99 12.09 -19.97
CA GLU A 61 -1.74 12.87 -21.19
C GLU A 61 -1.91 12.00 -22.43
N VAL A 62 -1.27 10.81 -22.46
CA VAL A 62 -1.44 9.87 -23.58
C VAL A 62 -2.92 9.51 -23.81
N LEU A 63 -3.69 9.24 -22.76
CA LEU A 63 -5.11 8.94 -22.91
C LEU A 63 -5.91 10.16 -23.38
N TYR A 64 -5.63 11.35 -22.85
CA TYR A 64 -6.29 12.59 -23.26
C TYR A 64 -6.00 12.91 -24.74
N ASP A 65 -4.75 12.80 -25.17
CA ASP A 65 -4.33 13.09 -26.54
C ASP A 65 -4.94 12.10 -27.54
N ASN A 66 -5.17 10.84 -27.14
CA ASN A 66 -5.68 9.81 -28.04
C ASN A 66 -7.22 9.62 -27.95
N LEU A 67 -7.85 9.92 -26.82
CA LEU A 67 -9.28 9.67 -26.57
C LEU A 67 -10.10 10.95 -26.30
N GLY A 68 -9.45 12.10 -26.10
CA GLY A 68 -10.08 13.37 -25.72
C GLY A 68 -10.48 13.44 -24.24
N GLY A 69 -11.09 14.55 -23.81
CA GLY A 69 -11.51 14.75 -22.41
C GLY A 69 -12.75 13.96 -21.97
N GLY A 70 -13.51 13.38 -22.92
CA GLY A 70 -14.79 12.70 -22.66
C GLY A 70 -14.69 11.19 -22.37
N TYR A 71 -13.48 10.63 -22.24
CA TYR A 71 -13.34 9.19 -22.01
C TYR A 71 -13.72 8.79 -20.58
N THR A 72 -14.31 7.61 -20.43
CA THR A 72 -14.63 7.02 -19.12
C THR A 72 -13.93 5.68 -18.97
N CYS A 73 -13.29 5.45 -17.82
CA CYS A 73 -12.68 4.16 -17.51
C CYS A 73 -13.69 3.22 -16.83
N PHE A 74 -13.78 1.99 -17.31
CA PHE A 74 -14.55 0.92 -16.68
C PHE A 74 -13.71 -0.34 -16.53
N THR A 75 -14.13 -1.24 -15.64
CA THR A 75 -13.51 -2.56 -15.46
C THR A 75 -14.52 -3.62 -15.85
N ARG A 76 -14.14 -4.51 -16.78
CA ARG A 76 -14.91 -5.71 -17.15
C ARG A 76 -14.19 -6.95 -16.68
N LYS A 77 -14.95 -7.95 -16.26
CA LYS A 77 -14.47 -9.31 -16.02
C LYS A 77 -14.89 -10.15 -17.22
N VAL A 78 -13.95 -10.89 -17.78
CA VAL A 78 -14.15 -11.79 -18.91
C VAL A 78 -13.29 -13.03 -18.67
N SER A 79 -13.73 -14.19 -19.14
CA SER A 79 -12.94 -15.40 -19.02
C SER A 79 -11.68 -15.31 -19.91
N PHE A 80 -10.60 -15.95 -19.49
CA PHE A 80 -9.37 -15.98 -20.28
C PHE A 80 -9.59 -16.66 -21.64
N GLU A 81 -10.38 -17.73 -21.66
CA GLU A 81 -10.71 -18.48 -22.88
C GLU A 81 -11.53 -17.64 -23.87
N ASP A 82 -12.36 -16.72 -23.36
CA ASP A 82 -13.20 -15.87 -24.21
C ASP A 82 -12.45 -14.69 -24.82
N ILE A 83 -11.48 -14.11 -24.08
CA ILE A 83 -10.83 -12.86 -24.46
C ILE A 83 -9.53 -13.07 -25.24
N VAL A 84 -8.87 -14.21 -25.13
CA VAL A 84 -7.62 -14.50 -25.86
C VAL A 84 -7.94 -15.20 -27.16
N LYS A 85 -7.26 -14.85 -28.26
CA LYS A 85 -7.48 -15.53 -29.54
C LYS A 85 -6.98 -16.99 -29.51
N PRO A 86 -7.68 -17.95 -30.15
CA PRO A 86 -7.36 -19.37 -30.07
C PRO A 86 -5.88 -19.72 -30.32
N GLU A 87 -5.25 -19.08 -31.31
CA GLU A 87 -3.85 -19.28 -31.71
C GLU A 87 -2.82 -18.87 -30.63
N HIS A 88 -3.23 -18.05 -29.66
CA HIS A 88 -2.37 -17.54 -28.59
C HIS A 88 -2.67 -18.15 -27.22
N ARG A 89 -3.84 -18.79 -27.06
CA ARG A 89 -4.31 -19.33 -25.78
C ARG A 89 -3.34 -20.30 -25.11
N PRO A 90 -2.84 -21.37 -25.76
CA PRO A 90 -2.05 -22.39 -25.06
C PRO A 90 -0.77 -21.82 -24.46
N LEU A 91 0.00 -21.09 -25.28
CA LEU A 91 1.26 -20.48 -24.86
C LEU A 91 1.04 -19.41 -23.79
N LEU A 92 0.08 -18.50 -24.01
CA LEU A 92 -0.15 -17.41 -23.06
C LEU A 92 -0.67 -17.95 -21.72
N LYS A 93 -1.57 -18.93 -21.74
CA LYS A 93 -2.10 -19.58 -20.52
C LYS A 93 -0.99 -20.24 -19.72
N GLN A 94 -0.10 -21.00 -20.39
CA GLN A 94 1.06 -21.61 -19.75
C GLN A 94 1.94 -20.55 -19.08
N ARG A 95 2.32 -19.50 -19.82
CA ARG A 95 3.21 -18.43 -19.33
C ARG A 95 2.59 -17.66 -18.17
N VAL A 96 1.30 -17.34 -18.25
CA VAL A 96 0.56 -16.67 -17.17
C VAL A 96 0.48 -17.55 -15.94
N THR A 97 0.26 -18.85 -16.09
CA THR A 97 0.21 -19.79 -14.97
C THR A 97 1.56 -19.92 -14.27
N GLU A 98 2.64 -20.07 -15.05
CA GLU A 98 4.03 -20.08 -14.53
C GLU A 98 4.37 -18.76 -13.81
N ALA A 99 3.98 -17.64 -14.41
CA ALA A 99 4.17 -16.29 -13.88
C ALA A 99 3.45 -16.10 -12.54
N CYS A 100 2.17 -16.47 -12.47
CA CYS A 100 1.36 -16.43 -11.27
C CYS A 100 2.02 -17.22 -10.14
N ALA A 101 2.32 -18.50 -10.36
CA ALA A 101 2.93 -19.37 -9.36
C ALA A 101 4.28 -18.84 -8.84
N PHE A 102 5.10 -18.27 -9.74
CA PHE A 102 6.36 -17.64 -9.34
C PHE A 102 6.14 -16.38 -8.49
N MET A 103 5.21 -15.51 -8.89
CA MET A 103 4.93 -14.26 -8.17
C MET A 103 4.37 -14.50 -6.78
N GLU A 104 3.55 -15.53 -6.60
CA GLU A 104 3.03 -15.92 -5.30
C GLU A 104 4.15 -16.25 -4.31
N GLN A 105 5.08 -17.12 -4.73
CA GLN A 105 6.23 -17.50 -3.91
C GLN A 105 7.14 -16.31 -3.62
N LEU A 106 7.45 -15.52 -4.65
CA LEU A 106 8.30 -14.34 -4.50
C LEU A 106 7.68 -13.34 -3.52
N LYS A 107 6.39 -13.01 -3.68
CA LYS A 107 5.66 -12.10 -2.79
C LYS A 107 5.61 -12.61 -1.35
N LEU A 108 5.34 -13.91 -1.17
CA LEU A 108 5.30 -14.53 0.15
C LEU A 108 6.64 -14.35 0.87
N HIS A 109 7.74 -14.72 0.21
CA HIS A 109 9.08 -14.59 0.77
C HIS A 109 9.44 -13.12 1.06
N MET A 110 9.10 -12.21 0.14
CA MET A 110 9.32 -10.77 0.30
C MET A 110 8.61 -10.24 1.54
N CYS A 111 7.31 -10.50 1.67
CA CYS A 111 6.53 -10.00 2.80
C CYS A 111 6.96 -10.64 4.12
N LEU A 112 7.29 -11.94 4.15
CA LEU A 112 7.77 -12.61 5.37
C LEU A 112 9.06 -11.98 5.89
N PHE A 113 10.06 -11.83 5.01
CA PHE A 113 11.33 -11.22 5.39
C PHE A 113 11.16 -9.76 5.82
N VAL A 114 10.42 -8.95 5.06
CA VAL A 114 10.26 -7.53 5.40
C VAL A 114 9.41 -7.34 6.66
N ASN A 115 8.43 -8.20 6.93
CA ASN A 115 7.72 -8.19 8.20
C ASN A 115 8.66 -8.52 9.37
N TYR A 116 9.48 -9.57 9.25
CA TYR A 116 10.53 -9.90 10.24
C TYR A 116 11.46 -8.71 10.45
N TYR A 117 11.94 -8.11 9.37
CA TYR A 117 12.83 -6.96 9.40
C TYR A 117 12.21 -5.78 10.13
N CYS A 118 10.97 -5.39 9.82
CA CYS A 118 10.33 -4.23 10.44
C CYS A 118 9.94 -4.49 11.92
N ILE A 119 9.47 -5.70 12.25
CA ILE A 119 8.99 -6.03 13.60
C ILE A 119 10.16 -6.11 14.59
N ASN A 120 11.29 -6.70 14.18
CA ASN A 120 12.45 -6.89 15.08
C ASN A 120 13.32 -5.63 15.26
N ARG A 121 13.01 -4.53 14.57
CA ARG A 121 13.68 -3.25 14.78
C ARG A 121 13.21 -2.59 16.07
N ARG A 122 14.15 -1.93 16.75
CA ARG A 122 13.84 -1.00 17.84
C ARG A 122 13.22 0.28 17.29
N ASP A 123 13.82 0.81 16.24
CA ASP A 123 13.38 2.05 15.58
C ASP A 123 12.27 1.82 14.57
N ALA A 124 11.70 2.92 14.08
CA ALA A 124 10.76 2.91 12.97
C ALA A 124 11.38 2.23 11.72
N PRO A 125 10.55 1.59 10.87
CA PRO A 125 11.02 1.04 9.61
C PRO A 125 11.56 2.17 8.71
N PRO A 126 12.64 1.93 7.94
CA PRO A 126 13.16 2.93 7.03
C PRO A 126 12.09 3.35 6.01
N SER A 127 12.05 4.64 5.65
CA SER A 127 11.06 5.18 4.70
C SER A 127 11.10 4.48 3.33
N ALA A 128 12.24 3.86 2.98
CA ALA A 128 12.40 3.04 1.80
C ALA A 128 11.40 1.86 1.73
N VAL A 129 11.01 1.27 2.86
CA VAL A 129 10.06 0.13 2.93
C VAL A 129 8.72 0.45 2.26
N PHE A 130 8.33 1.72 2.22
CA PHE A 130 7.08 2.18 1.62
C PHE A 130 7.22 2.59 0.14
N LYS A 131 8.37 2.28 -0.49
CA LYS A 131 8.71 2.66 -1.86
C LYS A 131 8.97 1.42 -2.73
N GLN A 132 8.58 1.50 -4.00
CA GLN A 132 8.74 0.43 -4.99
C GLN A 132 10.20 -0.09 -5.11
N ASN A 133 11.18 0.82 -5.13
CA ASN A 133 12.59 0.47 -5.35
C ASN A 133 13.16 -0.45 -4.26
N PHE A 134 12.69 -0.30 -3.02
CA PHE A 134 13.06 -1.19 -1.92
C PHE A 134 12.59 -2.61 -2.19
N TRP A 135 11.31 -2.77 -2.53
CA TRP A 135 10.73 -4.08 -2.84
C TRP A 135 11.37 -4.73 -4.06
N TYR A 136 11.73 -3.94 -5.07
CA TYR A 136 12.48 -4.46 -6.21
C TYR A 136 13.84 -5.02 -5.79
N SER A 137 14.55 -4.31 -4.91
CA SER A 137 15.84 -4.76 -4.37
C SER A 137 15.70 -6.02 -3.50
N VAL A 138 14.68 -6.07 -2.64
CA VAL A 138 14.36 -7.26 -1.84
C VAL A 138 14.02 -8.46 -2.74
N SER A 139 13.31 -8.24 -3.86
CA SER A 139 13.01 -9.31 -4.82
C SER A 139 14.28 -9.90 -5.45
N GLN A 140 15.27 -9.06 -5.79
CA GLN A 140 16.56 -9.49 -6.32
C GLN A 140 17.30 -10.34 -5.27
N MET A 141 17.35 -9.86 -4.03
CA MET A 141 17.99 -10.54 -2.91
C MET A 141 17.38 -11.92 -2.63
N ILE A 142 16.05 -12.04 -2.61
CA ILE A 142 15.34 -13.30 -2.40
C ILE A 142 15.57 -14.28 -3.55
N MET A 143 15.71 -13.80 -4.78
CA MET A 143 16.10 -14.60 -5.95
C MET A 143 17.60 -14.94 -5.98
N GLY A 144 18.39 -14.55 -4.97
CA GLY A 144 19.84 -14.76 -4.96
C GLY A 144 20.61 -13.92 -5.99
N LYS A 145 19.99 -12.86 -6.50
CA LYS A 145 20.61 -11.93 -7.46
C LYS A 145 21.28 -10.77 -6.74
N ARG A 146 22.33 -10.23 -7.37
CA ARG A 146 22.95 -8.98 -6.92
C ARG A 146 21.96 -7.82 -7.06
N ILE A 147 21.90 -7.00 -6.03
CA ILE A 147 21.09 -5.78 -6.01
C ILE A 147 21.68 -4.77 -7.00
N THR A 148 20.84 -4.25 -7.89
CA THR A 148 21.28 -3.28 -8.92
C THR A 148 21.06 -1.82 -8.53
N THR A 149 20.20 -1.55 -7.52
CA THR A 149 19.80 -0.20 -7.12
C THR A 149 20.19 0.07 -5.66
N SER A 150 21.50 0.11 -5.39
CA SER A 150 22.04 0.19 -4.02
C SER A 150 21.77 1.51 -3.29
N ALA A 151 21.55 2.61 -4.01
CA ALA A 151 21.49 3.96 -3.43
C ALA A 151 20.31 4.22 -2.47
N GLN A 152 19.36 3.30 -2.34
CA GLN A 152 18.14 3.48 -1.52
C GLN A 152 17.92 2.35 -0.50
N ILE A 153 18.94 1.55 -0.23
CA ILE A 153 18.84 0.41 0.68
C ILE A 153 19.36 0.77 2.05
N PRO A 154 18.61 0.49 3.12
CA PRO A 154 19.09 0.64 4.49
C PRO A 154 20.34 -0.23 4.74
N ASN A 155 21.35 0.33 5.39
CA ASN A 155 22.64 -0.34 5.63
C ASN A 155 22.49 -1.66 6.42
N ASP A 156 21.48 -1.74 7.26
CA ASP A 156 21.16 -2.88 8.11
C ASP A 156 20.25 -3.93 7.44
N LEU A 157 19.82 -3.73 6.19
CA LEU A 157 18.99 -4.70 5.47
C LEU A 157 19.72 -6.02 5.20
N LEU A 158 20.98 -5.95 4.75
CA LEU A 158 21.78 -7.14 4.42
C LEU A 158 22.12 -7.97 5.68
N PRO A 159 22.61 -7.37 6.78
CA PRO A 159 22.76 -8.09 8.05
C PRO A 159 21.48 -8.76 8.53
N ALA A 160 20.33 -8.07 8.42
CA ALA A 160 19.04 -8.64 8.80
C ALA A 160 18.62 -9.81 7.90
N TRP A 161 18.91 -9.73 6.61
CA TRP A 161 18.68 -10.82 5.66
C TRP A 161 19.52 -12.06 5.99
N ASP A 162 20.79 -11.88 6.31
CA ASP A 162 21.66 -13.00 6.68
C ASP A 162 21.24 -13.63 8.03
N ALA A 163 20.76 -12.83 8.98
CA ALA A 163 20.13 -13.33 10.20
C ALA A 163 18.86 -14.15 9.89
N PHE A 164 17.98 -13.61 9.05
CA PHE A 164 16.74 -14.29 8.65
C PHE A 164 17.02 -15.62 7.93
N ARG A 165 17.98 -15.67 7.02
CA ARG A 165 18.37 -16.89 6.29
C ARG A 165 18.94 -17.98 7.17
N ARG A 166 19.67 -17.62 8.23
CA ARG A 166 20.20 -18.59 9.21
C ARG A 166 19.07 -19.32 9.93
N ILE A 167 17.98 -18.60 10.23
CA ILE A 167 16.80 -19.16 10.90
C ILE A 167 15.88 -19.88 9.91
N HIS A 168 15.85 -19.42 8.65
CA HIS A 168 14.99 -19.93 7.60
C HIS A 168 15.80 -20.34 6.35
N PRO A 169 16.34 -21.57 6.30
CA PRO A 169 17.17 -22.04 5.18
C PRO A 169 16.49 -21.99 3.80
N ASN A 170 15.15 -22.06 3.79
CA ASN A 170 14.32 -22.00 2.59
C ASN A 170 13.90 -20.57 2.20
N ALA A 171 14.43 -19.53 2.85
CA ALA A 171 14.10 -18.14 2.53
C ALA A 171 14.50 -17.72 1.11
N LEU A 172 15.53 -18.35 0.53
CA LEU A 172 15.97 -18.10 -0.83
C LEU A 172 15.03 -18.78 -1.83
N LEU A 173 14.47 -18.00 -2.76
CA LEU A 173 13.69 -18.54 -3.87
C LEU A 173 14.63 -19.11 -4.93
N ARG A 174 14.88 -20.41 -4.87
CA ARG A 174 15.79 -21.12 -5.78
C ARG A 174 15.22 -21.33 -7.19
N ARG A 175 13.91 -21.14 -7.37
CA ARG A 175 13.26 -21.31 -8.67
C ARG A 175 13.72 -20.22 -9.64
N GLY A 176 14.13 -20.61 -10.83
CA GLY A 176 14.45 -19.68 -11.91
C GLY A 176 13.26 -18.78 -12.25
N MET A 177 13.55 -17.49 -12.45
CA MET A 177 12.53 -16.51 -12.87
C MET A 177 12.05 -16.84 -14.28
N PRO A 178 10.73 -17.00 -14.51
CA PRO A 178 10.19 -17.20 -15.85
C PRO A 178 10.57 -16.06 -16.80
N THR A 179 10.64 -16.36 -18.10
CA THR A 179 10.96 -15.35 -19.12
C THR A 179 9.89 -14.25 -19.14
N GLY A 180 10.33 -12.98 -19.13
CA GLY A 180 9.42 -11.84 -19.26
C GLY A 180 8.79 -11.30 -17.99
N MET A 181 9.20 -11.81 -16.83
CA MET A 181 8.58 -11.46 -15.55
C MET A 181 9.01 -10.12 -14.95
N VAL A 182 10.00 -9.45 -15.53
CA VAL A 182 10.59 -8.24 -14.92
C VAL A 182 9.56 -7.13 -14.76
N SER A 183 8.68 -6.92 -15.75
CA SER A 183 7.59 -5.93 -15.66
C SER A 183 6.57 -6.31 -14.58
N CYS A 184 6.17 -7.59 -14.51
CA CYS A 184 5.24 -8.10 -13.49
C CYS A 184 5.80 -7.90 -12.07
N ILE A 185 7.09 -8.17 -11.84
CA ILE A 185 7.74 -7.94 -10.54
C ILE A 185 7.69 -6.46 -10.17
N SER A 186 8.05 -5.58 -11.11
CA SER A 186 8.04 -4.14 -10.89
C SER A 186 6.65 -3.62 -10.51
N GLU A 187 5.61 -4.07 -11.20
CA GLU A 187 4.22 -3.71 -10.89
C GLU A 187 3.77 -4.25 -9.53
N GLU A 188 4.10 -5.50 -9.21
CA GLU A 188 3.77 -6.08 -7.90
C GLU A 188 4.49 -5.35 -6.76
N CYS A 189 5.73 -4.91 -6.96
CA CYS A 189 6.46 -4.09 -5.98
C CYS A 189 5.72 -2.78 -5.66
N VAL A 190 5.03 -2.17 -6.63
CA VAL A 190 4.18 -0.98 -6.40
C VAL A 190 2.96 -1.36 -5.54
N ILE A 191 2.34 -2.50 -5.85
CA ILE A 191 1.17 -3.00 -5.10
C ILE A 191 1.57 -3.27 -3.66
N ILE A 192 2.66 -4.01 -3.42
CA ILE A 192 3.15 -4.33 -2.08
C ILE A 192 3.49 -3.05 -1.30
N ALA A 193 4.25 -2.11 -1.89
CA ALA A 193 4.57 -0.83 -1.24
C ALA A 193 3.30 -0.05 -0.85
N THR A 194 2.28 -0.08 -1.72
CA THR A 194 0.98 0.55 -1.46
C THR A 194 0.23 -0.16 -0.33
N CYS A 195 0.22 -1.50 -0.31
CA CYS A 195 -0.36 -2.29 0.77
C CYS A 195 0.31 -2.00 2.12
N PHE A 196 1.64 -1.90 2.16
CA PHE A 196 2.38 -1.53 3.36
C PHE A 196 2.06 -0.11 3.83
N THR A 197 1.95 0.85 2.90
CA THR A 197 1.50 2.20 3.24
C THR A 197 0.10 2.16 3.86
N ASN A 198 -0.83 1.46 3.22
CA ASN A 198 -2.24 1.41 3.65
C ASN A 198 -2.44 0.66 4.96
N ALA A 199 -1.60 -0.34 5.27
CA ALA A 199 -1.63 -1.03 6.56
C ALA A 199 -1.42 -0.06 7.74
N ILE A 200 -0.65 1.01 7.52
CA ILE A 200 -0.52 2.09 8.49
C ILE A 200 -1.68 3.07 8.32
N VAL A 201 -1.77 3.73 7.15
CA VAL A 201 -2.68 4.88 6.93
C VAL A 201 -4.15 4.56 7.16
N GLU A 202 -4.63 3.40 6.69
CA GLU A 202 -6.06 3.07 6.72
C GLU A 202 -6.51 2.44 8.03
N GLU A 203 -5.60 1.80 8.76
CA GLU A 203 -5.92 1.12 10.01
C GLU A 203 -5.56 1.96 11.24
N PHE A 204 -4.71 3.01 11.11
CA PHE A 204 -4.20 3.79 12.25
C PHE A 204 -5.30 4.27 13.20
N GLU A 205 -6.22 5.08 12.71
CA GLU A 205 -7.31 5.65 13.51
C GLU A 205 -8.12 4.57 14.22
N LYS A 206 -8.55 3.56 13.46
CA LYS A 206 -9.39 2.48 13.97
C LYS A 206 -8.70 1.70 15.09
N ARG A 207 -7.42 1.38 14.92
CA ARG A 207 -6.65 0.58 15.90
C ARG A 207 -6.38 1.39 17.17
N VAL A 208 -5.95 2.64 17.02
CA VAL A 208 -5.67 3.53 18.16
C VAL A 208 -6.96 3.81 18.93
N LYS A 209 -8.07 4.16 18.27
CA LYS A 209 -9.37 4.38 18.94
C LYS A 209 -9.87 3.15 19.68
N SER A 210 -9.78 1.97 19.06
CA SER A 210 -10.19 0.70 19.70
C SER A 210 -9.39 0.45 20.98
N PHE A 211 -8.08 0.69 20.93
CA PHE A 211 -7.21 0.53 22.10
C PHE A 211 -7.49 1.56 23.18
N LEU A 212 -7.60 2.85 22.82
CA LEU A 212 -7.93 3.93 23.75
C LEU A 212 -9.27 3.69 24.45
N TYR A 213 -10.29 3.25 23.71
CA TYR A 213 -11.58 2.87 24.29
C TYR A 213 -11.41 1.73 25.30
N PHE A 214 -10.69 0.67 24.93
CA PHE A 214 -10.45 -0.47 25.82
C PHE A 214 -9.77 -0.05 27.14
N ILE A 215 -8.69 0.73 27.08
CA ILE A 215 -7.97 1.13 28.31
C ILE A 215 -8.78 2.10 29.17
N LEU A 216 -9.54 3.03 28.54
CA LEU A 216 -10.33 4.02 29.26
C LEU A 216 -11.57 3.39 29.90
N GLN A 217 -12.29 2.52 29.19
CA GLN A 217 -13.48 1.86 29.72
C GLN A 217 -13.14 0.95 30.91
N ASN A 218 -11.99 0.28 30.87
CA ASN A 218 -11.52 -0.54 31.99
C ASN A 218 -11.00 0.29 33.17
N ARG A 219 -10.52 1.52 32.93
CA ARG A 219 -10.12 2.43 34.00
C ARG A 219 -11.33 3.10 34.67
N PHE A 220 -12.35 3.45 33.90
CA PHE A 220 -13.51 4.21 34.34
C PHE A 220 -14.80 3.37 34.21
N VAL A 221 -14.84 2.22 34.89
CA VAL A 221 -15.92 1.23 34.79
C VAL A 221 -17.31 1.77 35.14
N LEU A 222 -17.40 2.85 35.92
CA LEU A 222 -18.66 3.50 36.32
C LEU A 222 -19.19 4.48 35.26
N ILE A 223 -18.39 4.86 34.28
CA ILE A 223 -18.81 5.78 33.20
C ILE A 223 -19.47 4.97 32.09
N GLN A 224 -20.57 5.51 31.57
CA GLN A 224 -21.33 4.88 30.50
C GLN A 224 -20.47 4.73 29.23
N PRO A 225 -20.52 3.57 28.54
CA PRO A 225 -19.72 3.30 27.34
C PRO A 225 -19.82 4.38 26.25
N LYS A 226 -21.03 4.93 26.04
CA LYS A 226 -21.27 6.02 25.08
C LYS A 226 -20.47 7.28 25.40
N ASP A 227 -20.28 7.58 26.68
CA ASP A 227 -19.59 8.77 27.12
C ASP A 227 -18.07 8.57 27.04
N ILE A 228 -17.57 7.34 27.29
CA ILE A 228 -16.17 6.99 27.01
C ILE A 228 -15.86 7.05 25.51
N HIS A 229 -16.76 6.58 24.64
CA HIS A 229 -16.62 6.76 23.20
C HIS A 229 -16.49 8.25 22.81
N ALA A 230 -17.33 9.12 23.38
CA ALA A 230 -17.23 10.55 23.14
C ALA A 230 -15.89 11.14 23.61
N VAL A 231 -15.36 10.69 24.75
CA VAL A 231 -14.02 11.08 25.23
C VAL A 231 -12.93 10.61 24.28
N VAL A 232 -13.03 9.38 23.75
CA VAL A 232 -12.06 8.85 22.78
C VAL A 232 -12.06 9.66 21.49
N ASP A 233 -13.25 9.94 20.94
CA ASP A 233 -13.39 10.62 19.66
C ASP A 233 -13.04 12.10 19.72
N LYS A 234 -13.43 12.80 20.80
CA LYS A 234 -13.24 14.25 20.94
C LYS A 234 -11.90 14.64 21.56
N PHE A 235 -11.39 13.85 22.51
CA PHE A 235 -10.17 14.17 23.23
C PHE A 235 -9.03 13.18 22.97
N ALA A 236 -9.19 11.91 23.37
CA ALA A 236 -8.05 11.01 23.51
C ALA A 236 -7.36 10.70 22.18
N TYR A 237 -8.12 10.36 21.12
CA TYR A 237 -7.55 10.11 19.81
C TYR A 237 -6.97 11.39 19.18
N PRO A 238 -7.69 12.53 19.12
CA PRO A 238 -7.09 13.77 18.63
C PRO A 238 -5.85 14.19 19.40
N TYR A 239 -5.80 14.02 20.72
CA TYR A 239 -4.63 14.30 21.55
C TYR A 239 -3.44 13.41 21.17
N VAL A 240 -3.63 12.08 21.09
CA VAL A 240 -2.59 11.14 20.65
C VAL A 240 -2.14 11.45 19.21
N GLY A 241 -3.09 11.76 18.33
CA GLY A 241 -2.85 12.10 16.94
C GLY A 241 -2.35 13.54 16.73
N ARG A 242 -2.04 14.32 17.78
CA ARG A 242 -1.63 15.73 17.70
C ARG A 242 -2.55 16.62 16.86
N GLY A 243 -3.85 16.32 16.89
CA GLY A 243 -4.92 17.12 16.30
C GLY A 243 -5.58 18.03 17.33
N PHE A 244 -6.69 18.65 16.92
CA PHE A 244 -7.52 19.47 17.80
C PHE A 244 -8.29 18.56 18.78
N ALA A 245 -7.94 18.64 20.07
CA ALA A 245 -8.56 17.85 21.12
C ALA A 245 -9.46 18.71 22.01
N GLU A 246 -10.71 18.30 22.14
CA GLU A 246 -11.71 18.97 22.97
C GLU A 246 -12.32 18.00 23.99
N TRP A 247 -12.69 18.51 25.16
CA TRP A 247 -13.38 17.71 26.16
C TRP A 247 -14.87 17.64 25.85
N PRO A 248 -15.53 16.47 26.00
CA PRO A 248 -16.99 16.42 25.93
C PRO A 248 -17.61 17.18 27.09
N SER A 249 -18.68 17.94 26.83
CA SER A 249 -19.45 18.66 27.85
C SER A 249 -20.27 17.68 28.69
N LYS A 250 -19.66 17.11 29.73
CA LYS A 250 -20.27 16.11 30.62
C LYS A 250 -19.90 16.38 32.09
N PRO A 251 -20.82 16.14 33.06
CA PRO A 251 -20.59 16.46 34.47
C PRO A 251 -19.38 15.74 35.11
N PHE A 252 -19.05 14.53 34.66
CA PHE A 252 -17.94 13.75 35.20
C PHE A 252 -16.55 14.27 34.77
N VAL A 253 -16.48 15.21 33.82
CA VAL A 253 -15.22 15.71 33.25
C VAL A 253 -14.63 16.80 34.14
N ASN A 254 -14.10 16.37 35.29
CA ASN A 254 -13.35 17.21 36.22
C ASN A 254 -11.83 17.18 35.92
N ASP A 255 -11.04 17.97 36.64
CA ASP A 255 -9.61 18.10 36.34
C ASP A 255 -8.80 16.83 36.65
N ASP A 256 -9.19 16.04 37.65
CA ASP A 256 -8.57 14.75 37.94
C ASP A 256 -8.80 13.72 36.82
N PHE A 257 -10.02 13.68 36.28
CA PHE A 257 -10.36 12.87 35.12
C PHE A 257 -9.52 13.28 33.91
N LYS A 258 -9.43 14.60 33.65
CA LYS A 258 -8.63 15.15 32.55
C LYS A 258 -7.14 14.81 32.70
N ALA A 259 -6.58 14.99 33.89
CA ALA A 259 -5.18 14.70 34.18
C ALA A 259 -4.87 13.20 34.02
N THR A 260 -5.76 12.34 34.49
CA THR A 260 -5.62 10.88 34.36
C THR A 260 -5.60 10.45 32.89
N ILE A 261 -6.55 10.94 32.08
CA ILE A 261 -6.60 10.60 30.64
C ILE A 261 -5.39 11.13 29.90
N LYS A 262 -4.96 12.38 30.16
CA LYS A 262 -3.72 12.93 29.58
C LYS A 262 -2.55 12.01 29.87
N ARG A 263 -2.34 11.64 31.15
CA ARG A 263 -1.26 10.72 31.57
C ARG A 263 -1.32 9.38 30.84
N MET A 264 -2.51 8.80 30.64
CA MET A 264 -2.66 7.54 29.90
C MET A 264 -2.37 7.68 28.40
N CYS A 265 -2.63 8.84 27.81
CA CYS A 265 -2.45 9.09 26.38
C CYS A 265 -1.03 9.58 26.02
N THR A 266 -0.33 10.26 26.94
CA THR A 266 1.00 10.84 26.70
C THR A 266 2.03 9.85 26.15
N PRO A 267 2.13 8.60 26.64
CA PRO A 267 3.07 7.64 26.06
C PRO A 267 2.85 7.40 24.56
N LEU A 268 1.60 7.22 24.12
CA LEU A 268 1.29 7.05 22.70
C LEU A 268 1.47 8.34 21.90
N GLN A 269 1.11 9.49 22.46
CA GLN A 269 1.30 10.80 21.82
C GLN A 269 2.78 11.08 21.53
N SER A 270 3.68 10.67 22.43
CA SER A 270 5.12 10.87 22.29
C SER A 270 5.71 10.13 21.10
N LEU A 271 5.05 9.04 20.66
CA LEU A 271 5.46 8.22 19.51
C LEU A 271 4.94 8.75 18.17
N VAL A 272 4.06 9.75 18.18
CA VAL A 272 3.52 10.38 16.97
C VAL A 272 4.31 11.65 16.72
N VAL A 273 5.04 11.75 15.60
CA VAL A 273 5.93 12.89 15.31
C VAL A 273 5.14 14.10 14.77
N SER A 274 4.17 13.85 13.90
CA SER A 274 3.35 14.89 13.24
C SER A 274 1.86 14.57 13.34
N PRO A 275 0.97 15.58 13.18
CA PRO A 275 -0.47 15.36 13.23
C PRO A 275 -0.91 14.18 12.37
N ALA A 276 -1.70 13.25 12.93
CA ALA A 276 -2.12 12.00 12.31
C ALA A 276 -3.25 12.20 11.28
N THR A 277 -3.00 13.06 10.30
CA THR A 277 -3.89 13.29 9.17
C THR A 277 -3.61 12.27 8.06
N LEU A 278 -4.59 12.03 7.18
CA LEU A 278 -4.39 11.17 6.02
C LEU A 278 -3.25 11.68 5.12
N GLU A 279 -3.05 12.99 5.04
CA GLU A 279 -1.96 13.63 4.28
C GLU A 279 -0.60 13.25 4.87
N ASN A 280 -0.39 13.53 6.16
CA ASN A 280 0.89 13.30 6.83
C ASN A 280 1.22 11.81 6.91
N MET A 281 0.25 10.96 7.27
CA MET A 281 0.46 9.51 7.30
C MET A 281 0.77 8.93 5.91
N SER A 282 0.20 9.50 4.85
CA SER A 282 0.48 9.03 3.48
C SER A 282 1.84 9.50 2.97
N ALA A 283 2.32 10.66 3.44
CA ALA A 283 3.64 11.18 3.13
C ALA A 283 4.74 10.40 3.87
N ASN A 284 4.56 10.18 5.18
CA ASN A 284 5.55 9.60 6.08
C ASN A 284 4.95 8.47 6.95
N PRO A 285 4.54 7.33 6.37
CA PRO A 285 3.90 6.25 7.11
C PRO A 285 4.80 5.65 8.21
N GLN A 286 6.13 5.71 8.06
CA GLN A 286 7.06 5.20 9.06
C GLN A 286 6.94 5.90 10.42
N ASP A 287 6.59 7.19 10.42
CA ASP A 287 6.54 8.03 11.63
C ASP A 287 5.40 7.63 12.59
N TYR A 288 4.47 6.81 12.12
CA TYR A 288 3.29 6.34 12.86
C TYR A 288 3.40 4.86 13.25
N PHE A 289 4.43 4.16 12.76
CA PHE A 289 4.59 2.72 12.98
C PHE A 289 4.81 2.38 14.45
N LEU A 290 5.65 3.12 15.16
CA LEU A 290 5.98 2.83 16.56
C LEU A 290 4.77 2.96 17.48
N CYS A 291 3.89 3.94 17.23
CA CYS A 291 2.62 4.06 17.95
C CYS A 291 1.75 2.81 17.75
N LEU A 292 1.60 2.33 16.51
CA LEU A 292 0.86 1.09 16.25
C LEU A 292 1.53 -0.15 16.87
N LYS A 293 2.86 -0.23 16.82
CA LYS A 293 3.63 -1.30 17.45
C LYS A 293 3.37 -1.35 18.95
N GLN A 294 3.41 -0.20 19.62
CA GLN A 294 3.12 -0.10 21.06
C GLN A 294 1.68 -0.52 21.38
N VAL A 295 0.71 -0.09 20.57
CA VAL A 295 -0.68 -0.51 20.72
C VAL A 295 -0.82 -2.03 20.56
N SER A 296 -0.14 -2.64 19.58
CA SER A 296 -0.20 -4.09 19.35
C SER A 296 0.41 -4.87 20.53
N VAL A 297 1.59 -4.46 21.00
CA VAL A 297 2.27 -5.08 22.15
C VAL A 297 1.39 -5.00 23.40
N ALA A 298 0.84 -3.81 23.69
CA ALA A 298 -0.03 -3.63 24.84
C ALA A 298 -1.30 -4.50 24.74
N ILE A 299 -1.86 -4.70 23.55
CA ILE A 299 -3.01 -5.61 23.37
C ILE A 299 -2.60 -7.06 23.60
N GLU A 300 -1.46 -7.50 23.09
CA GLU A 300 -0.96 -8.87 23.27
C GLU A 300 -0.71 -9.18 24.75
N GLU A 301 -0.06 -8.28 25.48
CA GLU A 301 0.14 -8.41 26.93
C GLU A 301 -1.19 -8.54 27.69
N GLN A 302 -2.23 -7.81 27.27
CA GLN A 302 -3.55 -7.91 27.88
C GLN A 302 -4.22 -9.24 27.58
N HIS A 303 -4.06 -9.79 26.37
CA HIS A 303 -4.56 -11.14 26.05
C HIS A 303 -3.83 -12.22 26.86
N SER A 304 -2.51 -12.12 27.02
CA SER A 304 -1.72 -13.09 27.81
C SER A 304 -2.07 -13.08 29.30
N ASN A 305 -2.41 -11.92 29.84
CA ASN A 305 -2.73 -11.75 31.25
C ASN A 305 -4.25 -11.81 31.56
N HIS A 306 -5.10 -12.10 30.57
CA HIS A 306 -6.53 -12.03 30.76
C HIS A 306 -7.05 -13.22 31.58
N ALA A 307 -7.29 -12.99 32.88
CA ALA A 307 -8.27 -13.75 33.62
C ALA A 307 -9.68 -13.24 33.26
N MET A 308 -10.63 -14.15 33.05
CA MET A 308 -12.03 -13.83 32.74
C MET A 308 -12.66 -12.99 33.87
N ASP A 309 -12.64 -11.66 33.73
CA ASP A 309 -13.34 -10.72 34.62
C ASP A 309 -14.52 -10.12 33.85
N VAL A 310 -15.73 -10.57 34.17
CA VAL A 310 -16.99 -10.14 33.55
C VAL A 310 -17.28 -8.64 33.70
N ARG A 311 -16.55 -7.94 34.59
CA ARG A 311 -16.67 -6.48 34.78
C ARG A 311 -15.79 -5.67 33.82
N ARG A 312 -14.86 -6.33 33.11
CA ARG A 312 -13.95 -5.69 32.15
C ARG A 312 -14.45 -5.87 30.73
N VAL A 313 -14.19 -4.86 29.90
CA VAL A 313 -14.36 -5.02 28.46
C VAL A 313 -13.28 -5.97 27.96
N PRO A 314 -13.61 -6.95 27.10
CA PRO A 314 -12.62 -7.86 26.55
C PRO A 314 -11.51 -7.08 25.82
N PRO A 315 -10.26 -7.57 25.85
CA PRO A 315 -9.17 -6.97 25.10
C PRO A 315 -9.53 -6.78 23.62
N SER A 316 -9.11 -5.65 23.06
CA SER A 316 -9.26 -5.39 21.63
C SER A 316 -8.67 -6.53 20.81
N ARG A 317 -9.26 -6.85 19.66
CA ARG A 317 -8.75 -7.93 18.80
C ARG A 317 -7.32 -7.60 18.35
N ALA A 318 -6.38 -8.53 18.62
CA ALA A 318 -5.01 -8.46 18.13
C ALA A 318 -4.98 -8.28 16.59
N PHE A 319 -3.92 -7.64 16.10
CA PHE A 319 -3.84 -7.28 14.68
C PHE A 319 -2.42 -7.32 14.15
N ALA A 320 -2.30 -7.58 12.85
CA ALA A 320 -1.01 -7.50 12.17
C ALA A 320 -0.64 -6.03 11.93
N LEU A 321 0.57 -5.64 12.33
CA LEU A 321 1.14 -4.31 12.09
C LEU A 321 1.39 -4.02 10.61
N LEU A 322 1.68 -5.08 9.85
CA LEU A 322 2.02 -5.04 8.44
C LEU A 322 1.14 -6.03 7.68
N PRO A 323 1.03 -5.90 6.34
CA PRO A 323 0.22 -6.81 5.54
C PRO A 323 0.56 -8.27 5.83
N THR A 324 -0.48 -9.05 6.15
CA THR A 324 -0.35 -10.50 6.29
C THR A 324 0.00 -11.08 4.92
N PRO A 325 1.11 -11.82 4.79
CA PRO A 325 1.42 -12.51 3.55
C PRO A 325 0.24 -13.43 3.19
N THR A 326 -0.22 -13.36 1.95
CA THR A 326 -1.38 -14.12 1.50
C THR A 326 -0.98 -15.06 0.37
N ILE A 327 -1.52 -16.27 0.44
CA ILE A 327 -1.45 -17.32 -0.58
C ILE A 327 -2.69 -17.22 -1.51
N ARG A 328 -3.46 -16.12 -1.43
CA ARG A 328 -4.58 -15.90 -2.36
C ARG A 328 -4.04 -15.84 -3.79
N TRP A 329 -4.84 -16.39 -4.72
CA TRP A 329 -4.53 -16.47 -6.14
C TRP A 329 -3.78 -15.23 -6.65
N PRO A 330 -2.48 -15.36 -6.97
CA PRO A 330 -1.71 -14.25 -7.51
C PRO A 330 -2.34 -13.80 -8.83
N THR A 331 -2.42 -12.50 -9.03
CA THR A 331 -2.79 -11.93 -10.33
C THR A 331 -1.55 -11.33 -10.97
N VAL A 332 -1.33 -11.61 -12.25
CA VAL A 332 -0.30 -10.93 -13.03
C VAL A 332 -0.96 -9.94 -13.97
N SER A 333 -0.44 -8.73 -14.00
CA SER A 333 -0.82 -7.75 -15.01
C SER A 333 -0.25 -8.14 -16.36
N LEU A 334 -1.10 -8.14 -17.38
CA LEU A 334 -0.69 -8.29 -18.78
C LEU A 334 -0.51 -6.91 -19.41
N SER A 335 0.58 -6.22 -19.02
CA SER A 335 1.04 -5.01 -19.71
C SER A 335 1.63 -5.33 -21.08
N CYS A 336 1.77 -4.33 -21.97
CA CYS A 336 2.41 -4.53 -23.28
C CYS A 336 3.77 -5.20 -23.17
N ASP A 337 4.59 -4.80 -22.19
CA ASP A 337 5.90 -5.40 -21.97
C ASP A 337 5.81 -6.87 -21.55
N ALA A 338 4.86 -7.21 -20.67
CA ALA A 338 4.61 -8.60 -20.27
C ALA A 338 4.15 -9.44 -21.47
N ILE A 339 3.19 -8.93 -22.25
CA ILE A 339 2.66 -9.61 -23.45
C ILE A 339 3.75 -9.80 -24.50
N SER A 340 4.49 -8.75 -24.85
CA SER A 340 5.62 -8.84 -25.77
C SER A 340 6.60 -9.92 -25.33
N SER A 341 6.90 -10.00 -24.04
CA SER A 341 7.84 -11.00 -23.56
C SER A 341 7.26 -12.42 -23.49
N PHE A 342 6.02 -12.61 -23.03
CA PHE A 342 5.37 -13.92 -22.95
C PHE A 342 5.12 -14.53 -24.33
N MET A 343 4.79 -13.68 -25.30
CA MET A 343 4.52 -14.07 -26.68
C MET A 343 5.74 -13.97 -27.59
N ARG A 344 6.91 -13.59 -27.06
CA ARG A 344 8.15 -13.36 -27.83
C ARG A 344 7.95 -12.40 -29.02
N LYS A 345 7.08 -11.41 -28.86
CA LYS A 345 6.84 -10.36 -29.85
C LYS A 345 7.74 -9.15 -29.56
N PRO A 346 8.15 -8.37 -30.59
CA PRO A 346 8.88 -7.13 -30.39
C PRO A 346 8.15 -6.18 -29.43
N ARG A 347 8.91 -5.41 -28.65
CA ARG A 347 8.33 -4.37 -27.79
C ARG A 347 7.79 -3.25 -28.67
N ARG A 348 6.50 -2.95 -28.53
CA ARG A 348 5.82 -1.88 -29.25
C ARG A 348 5.78 -0.60 -28.42
N ARG A 349 6.08 0.55 -29.04
CA ARG A 349 6.14 1.85 -28.37
C ARG A 349 5.07 2.79 -28.92
N GLY A 350 4.55 3.66 -28.06
CA GLY A 350 3.48 4.58 -28.42
C GLY A 350 2.10 3.92 -28.38
N TYR A 351 1.07 4.76 -28.23
CA TYR A 351 -0.31 4.34 -27.98
C TYR A 351 -0.84 3.36 -29.02
N ASN A 352 -0.76 3.71 -30.30
CA ASN A 352 -1.31 2.91 -31.40
C ASN A 352 -0.63 1.53 -31.51
N GLN A 353 0.69 1.49 -31.48
CA GLN A 353 1.40 0.21 -31.61
C GLN A 353 1.11 -0.71 -30.41
N GLN A 354 1.04 -0.14 -29.21
CA GLN A 354 0.67 -0.88 -27.99
C GLN A 354 -0.77 -1.39 -28.05
N LEU A 355 -1.71 -0.56 -28.50
CA LEU A 355 -3.10 -0.97 -28.73
C LEU A 355 -3.18 -2.11 -29.75
N GLN A 356 -2.42 -2.01 -30.85
CA GLN A 356 -2.38 -3.04 -31.87
C GLN A 356 -1.84 -4.36 -31.30
N LEU A 357 -0.84 -4.34 -30.41
CA LEU A 357 -0.37 -5.56 -29.74
C LEU A 357 -1.49 -6.24 -28.94
N TYR A 358 -2.33 -5.46 -28.25
CA TYR A 358 -3.49 -6.01 -27.56
C TYR A 358 -4.49 -6.63 -28.55
N TYR A 359 -4.86 -5.93 -29.63
CA TYR A 359 -5.78 -6.49 -30.65
C TYR A 359 -5.18 -7.67 -31.42
N ASP A 360 -3.86 -7.81 -31.48
CA ASP A 360 -3.22 -8.97 -32.07
C ASP A 360 -3.43 -10.22 -31.19
N ILE A 361 -3.44 -10.06 -29.86
CA ILE A 361 -3.47 -11.17 -28.89
C ILE A 361 -4.89 -11.47 -28.37
N PHE A 362 -5.69 -10.43 -28.18
CA PHE A 362 -7.00 -10.50 -27.54
C PHE A 362 -8.11 -10.24 -28.56
N ASP A 363 -9.23 -10.92 -28.37
CA ASP A 363 -10.47 -10.74 -29.10
C ASP A 363 -11.45 -9.90 -28.26
N PHE A 364 -11.52 -8.61 -28.58
CA PHE A 364 -12.41 -7.68 -27.88
C PHE A 364 -13.84 -7.64 -28.44
N SER A 365 -14.19 -8.48 -29.42
CA SER A 365 -15.54 -8.54 -30.00
C SER A 365 -16.61 -8.80 -28.94
N LYS A 366 -16.34 -9.73 -28.01
CA LYS A 366 -17.23 -10.04 -26.87
C LYS A 366 -17.42 -8.90 -25.88
N LEU A 367 -16.57 -7.86 -25.94
CA LEU A 367 -16.71 -6.64 -25.16
C LEU A 367 -17.39 -5.51 -25.97
N GLY A 368 -17.86 -5.79 -27.19
CA GLY A 368 -18.46 -4.82 -28.10
C GLY A 368 -17.43 -4.03 -28.94
N PHE A 369 -16.17 -4.48 -29.01
CA PHE A 369 -15.12 -3.82 -29.78
C PHE A 369 -14.65 -4.71 -30.94
N GLU A 370 -15.37 -4.64 -32.06
CA GLU A 370 -15.17 -5.57 -33.19
C GLU A 370 -13.93 -5.25 -34.05
N ARG A 371 -13.42 -4.00 -34.08
CA ARG A 371 -12.25 -3.63 -34.88
C ARG A 371 -11.37 -2.57 -34.22
N TYR A 372 -10.06 -2.66 -34.52
CA TYR A 372 -9.07 -1.62 -34.26
C TYR A 372 -9.54 -0.30 -34.89
N GLY A 373 -9.68 0.77 -34.08
CA GLY A 373 -10.05 2.10 -34.56
C GLY A 373 -11.52 2.50 -34.42
N ILE A 374 -12.40 1.67 -33.85
CA ILE A 374 -13.77 2.10 -33.54
C ILE A 374 -13.76 2.88 -32.22
N LYS A 375 -13.88 4.21 -32.31
CA LYS A 375 -14.37 5.06 -31.20
C LYS A 375 -15.77 4.57 -30.88
N CYS A 376 -15.95 3.71 -29.87
CA CYS A 376 -17.27 3.29 -29.42
C CYS A 376 -18.06 4.53 -28.95
N ARG A 377 -18.91 5.06 -29.82
CA ARG A 377 -20.11 5.79 -29.44
C ARG A 377 -21.05 4.75 -28.83
N ILE A 378 -21.06 4.67 -27.51
CA ILE A 378 -22.20 4.10 -26.81
C ILE A 378 -23.35 5.07 -27.06
N GLN A 379 -24.27 4.74 -27.96
CA GLN A 379 -25.55 5.44 -28.05
C GLN A 379 -26.28 5.19 -26.72
N LYS A 380 -26.80 6.28 -26.16
CA LYS A 380 -27.47 6.33 -24.85
C LYS A 380 -28.69 5.41 -24.79
#